data_AF-A0AAU9NSF4-F1
#
_entry.id   AF-A0AAU9NSF4-F1
#
_cell.length_a   1.000
_cell.length_b   1.000
_cell.length_c   1.000
_cell.angle_alpha   90.00
_cell.angle_beta   90.00
_cell.angle_gamma   90.00
#
_symmetry.space_group_name_H-M   'P 1'
#
loop_
_entity.id
_entity.type
_entity.pdbx_description
1 polymer ?
#
loop_
_entity_poly.entity_id
_entity_poly.type
_entity_poly.pdbx_seq_one_letter_code
_entity_poly.pdbx_strand_id
1 'polypeptide(L)'
;MKGISYRGNATCFGKYALQALEPAWITSRKIEAGRRAMTRNARRGGKIWIRIFPDKLVTVRPAKIHMGSGKCSPEYWVAVVKPGRILYEMGGVTENIARMAISIATSKMPIRGASNRRYAHIGDVIVAVIKDAVPNMPLERSEVVRAVIVRTCKELKRDNGMIIRYDDNAAVVIDQEGNPKGMQVFGAIARELRQFNFTKIVSLAPKVL
;
A
#
# COMPACT_ATOMS: atom_id res chain seq x y z
N MET A 1 1.93 -13.41 7.43
CA MET A 1 1.12 -12.69 8.45
C MET A 1 -0.25 -12.46 7.87
N LYS A 2 -1.30 -12.93 8.51
CA LYS A 2 -2.68 -12.71 8.05
C LYS A 2 -3.35 -11.61 8.89
N GLY A 3 -4.28 -10.90 8.28
CA GLY A 3 -5.13 -9.89 8.92
C GLY A 3 -4.60 -8.45 8.93
N ILE A 4 -5.49 -7.53 9.27
CA ILE A 4 -5.25 -6.08 9.37
C ILE A 4 -4.83 -5.64 10.77
N SER A 5 -4.14 -4.51 10.84
CA SER A 5 -3.80 -3.85 12.10
C SER A 5 -4.98 -3.03 12.62
N TYR A 6 -5.54 -3.44 13.75
CA TYR A 6 -6.57 -2.66 14.45
C TYR A 6 -6.00 -1.55 15.33
N ARG A 7 -4.72 -1.65 15.72
CA ARG A 7 -4.03 -0.66 16.56
C ARG A 7 -3.02 0.15 15.75
N GLY A 8 -2.87 1.44 16.07
CA GLY A 8 -1.89 2.33 15.42
C GLY A 8 -2.13 2.50 13.92
N ASN A 9 -3.39 2.46 13.50
CA ASN A 9 -3.89 2.72 12.16
C ASN A 9 -4.42 4.16 11.99
N ALA A 10 -4.56 4.91 13.09
CA ALA A 10 -5.02 6.30 13.11
C ALA A 10 -3.86 7.27 13.35
N THR A 11 -3.94 8.44 12.70
CA THR A 11 -2.98 9.54 12.85
C THR A 11 -3.14 10.20 14.22
N CYS A 12 -2.06 10.27 15.01
CA CYS A 12 -2.13 10.82 16.37
C CYS A 12 -1.43 12.17 16.53
N PHE A 13 -0.33 12.39 15.81
CA PHE A 13 0.54 13.56 15.99
C PHE A 13 0.60 14.42 14.72
N GLY A 14 0.80 13.79 13.57
CA GLY A 14 0.94 14.47 12.28
C GLY A 14 -0.39 14.67 11.54
N LYS A 15 -0.35 15.55 10.52
CA LYS A 15 -1.45 15.75 9.57
C LYS A 15 -1.42 14.74 8.43
N TYR A 16 -0.22 14.30 8.05
CA TYR A 16 0.00 13.33 6.98
C TYR A 16 0.68 12.09 7.53
N ALA A 17 0.42 10.93 6.94
CA ALA A 17 0.98 9.68 7.40
C ALA A 17 1.29 8.73 6.24
N LEU A 18 2.31 7.88 6.46
CA LEU A 18 2.61 6.73 5.63
C LEU A 18 2.00 5.49 6.27
N GLN A 19 1.00 4.91 5.61
CA GLN A 19 0.37 3.66 6.05
C GLN A 19 0.92 2.47 5.25
N ALA A 20 1.18 1.37 5.94
CA ALA A 20 1.56 0.12 5.32
C ALA A 20 0.35 -0.55 4.69
N LEU A 21 0.40 -0.81 3.39
CA LEU A 21 -0.64 -1.56 2.70
C LEU A 21 -0.39 -3.07 2.76
N GLU A 22 0.86 -3.49 2.78
CA GLU A 22 1.24 -4.90 2.73
C GLU A 22 1.89 -5.34 4.05
N PRO A 23 1.77 -6.63 4.43
CA PRO A 23 2.51 -7.17 5.56
C PRO A 23 4.00 -7.22 5.23
N ALA A 24 4.85 -6.73 6.12
CA ALA A 24 6.30 -6.84 5.94
C ALA A 24 7.09 -6.83 7.25
N TRP A 25 8.31 -7.36 7.17
CA TRP A 25 9.31 -7.23 8.21
C TRP A 25 10.25 -6.09 7.83
N ILE A 26 10.25 -5.01 8.62
CA ILE A 26 11.02 -3.81 8.34
C ILE A 26 12.21 -3.76 9.30
N THR A 27 13.42 -3.78 8.77
CA THR A 27 14.64 -3.70 9.57
C THR A 27 14.86 -2.28 10.12
N SER A 28 15.56 -2.16 11.24
CA SER A 28 15.94 -0.85 11.82
C SER A 28 16.64 0.07 10.80
N ARG A 29 17.52 -0.49 9.96
CA ARG A 29 18.22 0.24 8.89
C ARG A 29 17.27 0.85 7.86
N LYS A 30 16.21 0.11 7.49
CA LYS A 30 15.17 0.62 6.56
C LYS A 30 14.37 1.73 7.22
N ILE A 31 13.96 1.54 8.49
CA ILE A 31 13.24 2.57 9.25
C ILE A 31 14.04 3.88 9.30
N GLU A 32 15.35 3.78 9.54
CA GLU A 32 16.22 4.95 9.58
C GLU A 32 16.43 5.57 8.19
N ALA A 33 16.58 4.75 7.14
CA ALA A 33 16.69 5.24 5.77
C ALA A 33 15.45 6.04 5.34
N GLY A 34 14.24 5.57 5.68
CA GLY A 34 12.99 6.29 5.43
C GLY A 34 12.93 7.63 6.17
N ARG A 35 13.31 7.64 7.46
CA ARG A 35 13.37 8.85 8.28
C ARG A 35 14.34 9.89 7.72
N ARG A 36 15.56 9.48 7.37
CA ARG A 36 16.57 10.37 6.76
C ARG A 36 16.08 10.92 5.43
N ALA A 37 15.43 10.10 4.60
CA ALA A 37 14.90 10.53 3.31
C ALA A 37 13.78 11.59 3.46
N MET A 38 12.86 11.42 4.40
CA MET A 38 11.85 12.44 4.68
C MET A 38 12.47 13.73 5.23
N THR A 39 13.43 13.60 6.15
CA THR A 39 14.08 14.76 6.79
C THR A 39 14.82 15.63 5.77
N ARG A 40 15.43 15.03 4.73
CA ARG A 40 16.09 15.79 3.65
C ARG A 40 15.12 16.64 2.83
N ASN A 41 13.89 16.14 2.64
CA ASN A 41 12.86 16.83 1.84
C ASN A 41 12.03 17.80 2.67
N ALA A 42 11.88 17.51 3.96
CA ALA A 42 11.31 18.41 4.94
C ALA A 42 12.30 19.55 5.21
N ARG A 43 12.06 20.73 4.64
CA ARG A 43 12.81 21.96 5.02
C ARG A 43 12.74 22.19 6.54
N ARG A 44 13.55 23.11 7.08
CA ARG A 44 13.83 23.38 8.53
C ARG A 44 12.65 23.57 9.53
N GLY A 45 11.41 23.20 9.20
CA GLY A 45 10.24 23.22 10.10
C GLY A 45 9.36 21.96 10.13
N GLY A 46 9.68 20.93 9.33
CA GLY A 46 8.86 19.70 9.30
C GLY A 46 9.11 18.78 10.48
N LYS A 47 8.05 18.41 11.22
CA LYS A 47 8.10 17.41 12.29
C LYS A 47 7.79 16.02 11.72
N ILE A 48 8.58 15.02 12.07
CA ILE A 48 8.43 13.64 11.61
C ILE A 48 8.37 12.74 12.85
N TRP A 49 7.35 11.88 12.92
CA TRP A 49 7.21 10.87 13.96
C TRP A 49 7.34 9.48 13.36
N ILE A 50 8.08 8.61 14.04
CA ILE A 50 8.19 7.18 13.71
C ILE A 50 7.19 6.44 14.59
N ARG A 51 6.26 5.70 13.99
CA ARG A 51 5.17 5.00 14.71
C ARG A 51 5.45 3.49 14.91
N ILE A 52 6.53 2.99 14.33
CA ILE A 52 6.98 1.61 14.47
C ILE A 52 8.33 1.55 15.18
N PHE A 53 8.52 0.52 16.00
CA PHE A 53 9.76 0.25 16.71
C PHE A 53 10.22 -1.17 16.38
N PRO A 54 11.51 -1.41 16.11
CA PRO A 54 12.03 -2.74 15.83
C PRO A 54 12.29 -3.50 17.13
N ASP A 55 11.25 -4.13 17.65
CA ASP A 55 11.23 -4.87 18.92
C ASP A 55 11.63 -6.34 18.79
N LYS A 56 11.58 -6.91 17.58
CA LYS A 56 11.85 -8.33 17.36
C LYS A 56 13.28 -8.58 16.92
N LEU A 57 13.97 -9.46 17.64
CA LEU A 57 15.29 -9.98 17.30
C LEU A 57 15.21 -11.02 16.17
N VAL A 58 16.13 -10.93 15.20
CA VAL A 58 16.34 -11.94 14.16
C VAL A 58 17.75 -12.51 14.27
N THR A 59 17.83 -13.83 14.45
CA THR A 59 19.07 -14.61 14.43
C THR A 59 19.32 -15.09 13.01
N VAL A 60 20.56 -14.97 12.53
CA VAL A 60 20.96 -15.46 11.21
C VAL A 60 22.13 -16.41 11.37
N ARG A 61 22.08 -17.51 10.63
CA ARG A 61 23.23 -18.40 10.50
C ARG A 61 24.08 -17.94 9.31
N PRO A 62 25.40 -17.79 9.48
CA PRO A 62 26.30 -17.55 8.35
C PRO A 62 26.21 -18.68 7.32
N ALA A 63 26.24 -18.33 6.04
CA ALA A 63 26.06 -19.28 4.92
C ALA A 63 27.13 -20.38 4.86
N LYS A 64 28.29 -20.20 5.50
CA LYS A 64 29.43 -21.13 5.47
C LYS A 64 29.27 -22.34 6.41
N ILE A 65 28.26 -22.37 7.28
CA ILE A 65 28.14 -23.37 8.34
C ILE A 65 27.03 -24.39 8.01
N HIS A 66 27.35 -25.68 8.12
CA HIS A 66 26.40 -26.80 7.95
C HIS A 66 25.19 -26.72 8.88
N MET A 67 24.06 -27.30 8.49
CA MET A 67 22.82 -27.30 9.29
C MET A 67 22.95 -28.07 10.63
N GLY A 68 22.12 -27.74 11.62
CA GLY A 68 22.17 -28.32 12.99
C GLY A 68 22.89 -27.42 14.01
N SER A 69 23.13 -27.89 15.25
CA SER A 69 23.82 -27.15 16.34
C SER A 69 23.08 -25.98 17.01
N GLY A 70 21.74 -25.93 16.93
CA GLY A 70 20.93 -24.95 17.69
C GLY A 70 20.76 -23.58 17.02
N LYS A 71 20.33 -22.57 17.80
CA LYS A 71 20.07 -21.20 17.33
C LYS A 71 21.33 -20.33 17.43
N CYS A 72 21.59 -19.51 16.41
CA CYS A 72 22.70 -18.54 16.40
C CYS A 72 22.40 -17.29 17.25
N SER A 73 23.41 -16.43 17.40
CA SER A 73 23.28 -15.11 18.02
C SER A 73 22.36 -14.18 17.20
N PRO A 74 21.62 -13.26 17.85
CA PRO A 74 20.83 -12.26 17.13
C PRO A 74 21.73 -11.30 16.32
N GLU A 75 21.35 -11.02 15.07
CA GLU A 75 22.13 -10.14 14.18
C GLU A 75 21.48 -8.76 14.02
N TYR A 76 20.16 -8.72 13.83
CA TYR A 76 19.45 -7.46 13.63
C TYR A 76 18.03 -7.45 14.20
N TRP A 77 17.50 -6.24 14.33
CA TRP A 77 16.15 -6.00 14.83
C TRP A 77 15.19 -5.68 13.70
N VAL A 78 13.99 -6.23 13.78
CA VAL A 78 12.89 -6.02 12.83
C VAL A 78 11.63 -5.56 13.53
N ALA A 79 10.90 -4.67 12.88
CA ALA A 79 9.53 -4.35 13.20
C ALA A 79 8.61 -5.23 12.34
N VAL A 80 7.68 -5.93 12.99
CA VAL A 80 6.69 -6.78 12.34
C VAL A 80 5.46 -5.96 12.02
N VAL A 81 5.26 -5.62 10.74
CA VAL A 81 4.20 -4.69 10.30
C VAL A 81 3.06 -5.42 9.62
N LYS A 82 1.83 -5.20 10.10
CA LYS A 82 0.59 -5.65 9.47
C LYS A 82 0.01 -4.54 8.55
N PRO A 83 -0.75 -4.91 7.51
CA PRO A 83 -1.54 -4.00 6.70
C PRO A 83 -2.40 -3.06 7.56
N GLY A 84 -2.48 -1.79 7.19
CA GLY A 84 -3.23 -0.76 7.90
C GLY A 84 -2.44 -0.06 9.01
N ARG A 85 -1.25 -0.51 9.39
CA ARG A 85 -0.41 0.13 10.41
C ARG A 85 0.24 1.40 9.85
N ILE A 86 0.22 2.49 10.61
CA ILE A 86 0.96 3.71 10.28
C ILE A 86 2.45 3.52 10.63
N LEU A 87 3.33 3.84 9.69
CA LEU A 87 4.78 3.78 9.84
C LEU A 87 5.38 5.09 10.27
N TYR A 88 4.98 6.18 9.60
CA TYR A 88 5.46 7.52 9.86
C TYR A 88 4.32 8.51 9.83
N GLU A 89 4.50 9.58 10.59
CA GLU A 89 3.64 10.77 10.51
C GLU A 89 4.48 12.00 10.26
N MET A 90 3.85 12.99 9.65
CA MET A 90 4.47 14.26 9.29
C MET A 90 3.55 15.42 9.61
N GLY A 91 4.13 16.50 10.12
CA GLY A 91 3.43 17.74 10.48
C GLY A 91 4.28 18.96 10.22
N GLY A 92 3.67 20.15 10.21
CA GLY A 92 4.38 21.41 9.96
C GLY A 92 4.88 21.58 8.52
N VAL A 93 4.28 20.89 7.55
CA VAL A 93 4.62 20.97 6.12
C VAL A 93 3.37 21.12 5.25
N THR A 94 3.54 21.70 4.06
CA THR A 94 2.50 21.77 3.02
C THR A 94 2.24 20.38 2.42
N GLU A 95 1.05 20.19 1.86
CA GLU A 95 0.62 18.89 1.31
C GLU A 95 1.56 18.40 0.19
N ASN A 96 1.98 19.29 -0.71
CA ASN A 96 2.88 18.93 -1.82
C ASN A 96 4.23 18.38 -1.33
N ILE A 97 4.81 19.01 -0.31
CA ILE A 97 6.07 18.56 0.31
C ILE A 97 5.85 17.24 1.05
N ALA A 98 4.75 17.12 1.80
CA ALA A 98 4.41 15.89 2.53
C ALA A 98 4.25 14.70 1.58
N ARG A 99 3.50 14.88 0.49
CA ARG A 99 3.29 13.84 -0.53
C ARG A 99 4.61 13.40 -1.17
N MET A 100 5.46 14.36 -1.53
CA MET A 100 6.78 14.06 -2.11
C MET A 100 7.68 13.32 -1.11
N ALA A 101 7.76 13.80 0.13
CA ALA A 101 8.57 13.18 1.18
C ALA A 101 8.10 11.75 1.51
N ILE A 102 6.79 11.53 1.61
CA ILE A 102 6.18 10.21 1.85
C ILE A 102 6.47 9.28 0.66
N SER A 103 6.35 9.76 -0.57
CA SER A 103 6.66 8.97 -1.77
C SER A 103 8.12 8.48 -1.77
N ILE A 104 9.06 9.33 -1.38
CA ILE A 104 10.47 8.98 -1.30
C ILE A 104 10.71 7.99 -0.15
N ALA A 105 10.07 8.18 1.01
CA ALA A 105 10.15 7.19 2.09
C ALA A 105 9.63 5.82 1.68
N THR A 106 8.51 5.76 0.96
CA THR A 106 7.95 4.51 0.43
C THR A 106 8.98 3.75 -0.41
N SER A 107 9.76 4.43 -1.26
CA SER A 107 10.81 3.78 -2.06
C SER A 107 11.96 3.14 -1.23
N LYS A 108 12.11 3.53 0.04
CA LYS A 108 13.09 2.94 0.96
C LYS A 108 12.52 1.80 1.79
N MET A 109 11.19 1.63 1.77
CA MET A 109 10.51 0.57 2.49
C MET A 109 10.31 -0.64 1.59
N PRO A 110 10.32 -1.86 2.15
CA PRO A 110 10.03 -3.08 1.40
C PRO A 110 8.51 -3.30 1.30
N ILE A 111 7.73 -2.23 1.15
CA ILE A 111 6.27 -2.27 1.05
C ILE A 111 5.76 -1.21 0.09
N ARG A 112 4.60 -1.47 -0.51
CA ARG A 112 3.80 -0.40 -1.11
C ARG A 112 3.21 0.49 -0.01
N GLY A 113 3.47 1.79 -0.13
CA GLY A 113 2.98 2.82 0.77
C GLY A 113 1.87 3.64 0.13
N ALA A 114 0.76 3.82 0.83
CA ALA A 114 -0.28 4.77 0.42
C ALA A 114 0.01 6.18 0.95
N SER A 115 -0.26 7.19 0.13
CA SER A 115 -0.57 8.53 0.61
C SER A 115 -1.91 8.48 1.35
N ASN A 116 -2.01 9.04 2.56
CA ASN A 116 -3.24 9.02 3.38
C ASN A 116 -4.36 9.93 2.81
N ARG A 117 -4.77 9.67 1.57
CA ARG A 117 -5.93 10.29 0.94
C ARG A 117 -7.18 9.56 1.43
N ARG A 118 -8.19 10.32 1.86
CA ARG A 118 -9.49 9.77 2.32
C ARG A 118 -10.27 9.09 1.19
N TYR A 119 -10.01 9.47 -0.06
CA TYR A 119 -10.71 8.97 -1.25
C TYR A 119 -9.70 8.44 -2.27
N ALA A 120 -10.06 7.32 -2.89
CA ALA A 120 -9.33 6.72 -4.01
C ALA A 120 -9.96 7.16 -5.34
N HIS A 121 -9.12 7.33 -6.35
CA HIS A 121 -9.52 7.65 -7.72
C HIS A 121 -9.35 6.42 -8.63
N ILE A 122 -9.91 6.49 -9.83
CA ILE A 122 -9.71 5.47 -10.86
C ILE A 122 -8.20 5.29 -11.12
N GLY A 123 -7.74 4.04 -11.10
CA GLY A 123 -6.33 3.67 -11.26
C GLY A 123 -5.54 3.56 -9.96
N ASP A 124 -6.08 4.01 -8.82
CA ASP A 124 -5.42 3.84 -7.53
C ASP A 124 -5.42 2.37 -7.10
N VAL A 125 -4.27 1.89 -6.62
CA VAL A 125 -4.13 0.57 -5.99
C VAL A 125 -4.38 0.71 -4.49
N ILE A 126 -5.44 0.08 -4.02
CA ILE A 126 -5.78 -0.02 -2.60
C ILE A 126 -5.47 -1.41 -2.05
N VAL A 127 -5.31 -1.51 -0.74
CA VAL A 127 -5.39 -2.79 -0.05
C VAL A 127 -6.68 -2.88 0.73
N ALA A 128 -7.40 -3.97 0.52
CA ALA A 128 -8.70 -4.23 1.11
C ALA A 128 -8.71 -5.62 1.76
N VAL A 129 -9.65 -5.82 2.68
CA VAL A 129 -9.95 -7.14 3.23
C VAL A 129 -11.21 -7.65 2.57
N ILE A 130 -11.17 -8.89 2.09
CA ILE A 130 -12.34 -9.54 1.51
C ILE A 130 -13.34 -9.82 2.63
N LYS A 131 -14.50 -9.16 2.58
CA LYS A 131 -15.57 -9.36 3.57
C LYS A 131 -16.38 -10.62 3.27
N ASP A 132 -16.58 -10.90 1.99
CA ASP A 132 -17.36 -12.01 1.46
C ASP A 132 -16.76 -12.48 0.12
N ALA A 133 -16.84 -13.78 -0.16
CA ALA A 133 -16.24 -14.41 -1.33
C ALA A 133 -17.16 -15.50 -1.88
N VAL A 134 -17.27 -15.59 -3.20
CA VAL A 134 -18.01 -16.67 -3.87
C VAL A 134 -17.24 -17.99 -3.67
N PRO A 135 -17.91 -19.09 -3.26
CA PRO A 135 -17.25 -20.38 -3.10
C PRO A 135 -16.61 -20.86 -4.42
N ASN A 136 -15.45 -21.53 -4.33
CA ASN A 136 -14.60 -22.00 -5.44
C ASN A 136 -13.84 -20.94 -6.25
N MET A 137 -13.80 -19.67 -5.83
CA MET A 137 -12.81 -18.72 -6.34
C MET A 137 -11.47 -18.81 -5.59
N PRO A 138 -10.34 -18.41 -6.20
CA PRO A 138 -9.02 -18.43 -5.57
C PRO A 138 -8.83 -17.35 -4.48
N LEU A 139 -9.93 -16.79 -3.96
CA LEU A 139 -9.96 -15.68 -3.01
C LEU A 139 -10.75 -16.10 -1.78
N GLU A 140 -10.12 -16.00 -0.61
CA GLU A 140 -10.71 -16.46 0.65
C GLU A 140 -11.32 -15.30 1.44
N ARG A 141 -12.35 -15.60 2.24
CA ARG A 141 -12.92 -14.61 3.17
C ARG A 141 -11.86 -14.17 4.19
N SER A 142 -11.84 -12.88 4.51
CA SER A 142 -10.86 -12.23 5.38
C SER A 142 -9.42 -12.20 4.85
N GLU A 143 -9.19 -12.58 3.59
CA GLU A 143 -7.89 -12.39 2.94
C GLU A 143 -7.63 -10.90 2.70
N VAL A 144 -6.37 -10.49 2.91
CA VAL A 144 -5.91 -9.15 2.58
C VAL A 144 -5.45 -9.16 1.13
N VAL A 145 -6.11 -8.38 0.29
CA VAL A 145 -5.87 -8.35 -1.15
C VAL A 145 -5.57 -6.95 -1.64
N ARG A 146 -4.85 -6.87 -2.75
CA ARG A 146 -4.65 -5.64 -3.49
C ARG A 146 -5.73 -5.52 -4.53
N ALA A 147 -6.28 -4.33 -4.71
CA ALA A 147 -7.25 -4.07 -5.74
C ALA A 147 -7.02 -2.71 -6.40
N VAL A 148 -7.27 -2.64 -7.70
CA VAL A 148 -7.24 -1.38 -8.47
C VAL A 148 -8.66 -0.86 -8.57
N ILE A 149 -8.87 0.42 -8.27
CA ILE A 149 -10.17 1.06 -8.50
C ILE A 149 -10.41 1.20 -10.00
N VAL A 150 -11.47 0.57 -10.52
CA VAL A 150 -11.77 0.53 -11.96
C VAL A 150 -12.93 1.44 -12.35
N ARG A 151 -13.84 1.71 -11.41
CA ARG A 151 -14.95 2.65 -11.61
C ARG A 151 -15.35 3.28 -10.28
N THR A 152 -15.83 4.52 -10.37
CA THR A 152 -16.26 5.30 -9.22
C THR A 152 -17.58 6.02 -9.50
N CYS A 153 -18.45 6.09 -8.49
CA CYS A 153 -19.64 6.95 -8.53
C CYS A 153 -19.27 8.44 -8.57
N LYS A 154 -18.04 8.78 -8.16
CA LYS A 154 -17.54 10.14 -8.28
C LYS A 154 -17.25 10.46 -9.75
N GLU A 155 -17.75 11.62 -10.18
CA GLU A 155 -17.54 12.16 -11.52
C GLU A 155 -16.04 12.26 -11.87
N LEU A 156 -15.67 11.62 -12.97
CA LEU A 156 -14.38 11.76 -13.61
C LEU A 156 -14.51 12.74 -14.77
N LYS A 157 -13.79 13.86 -14.71
CA LYS A 157 -13.68 14.80 -15.82
C LYS A 157 -12.51 14.41 -16.71
N ARG A 158 -12.78 14.24 -18.00
CA ARG A 158 -11.78 14.01 -19.04
C ARG A 158 -11.25 15.32 -19.61
N ASP A 159 -10.08 15.25 -20.22
CA ASP A 159 -9.43 16.39 -20.87
C ASP A 159 -10.25 16.98 -22.02
N ASN A 160 -11.12 16.16 -22.65
CA ASN A 160 -12.03 16.58 -23.70
C ASN A 160 -13.35 17.21 -23.18
N GLY A 161 -13.45 17.47 -21.87
CA GLY A 161 -14.64 18.05 -21.24
C GLY A 161 -15.77 17.06 -20.95
N MET A 162 -15.65 15.79 -21.33
CA MET A 162 -16.65 14.76 -21.00
C MET A 162 -16.58 14.41 -19.51
N ILE A 163 -17.75 14.22 -18.90
CA ILE A 163 -17.89 13.79 -17.51
C ILE A 163 -18.43 12.36 -17.49
N ILE A 164 -17.72 11.47 -16.81
CA ILE A 164 -18.15 10.08 -16.63
C ILE A 164 -18.52 9.86 -15.18
N ARG A 165 -19.68 9.27 -14.97
CA ARG A 165 -20.17 8.86 -13.66
C ARG A 165 -20.71 7.44 -13.77
N TYR A 166 -20.24 6.56 -12.89
CA TYR A 166 -20.75 5.20 -12.78
C TYR A 166 -21.84 5.12 -11.71
N ASP A 167 -22.70 4.10 -11.81
CA ASP A 167 -23.75 3.89 -10.82
C ASP A 167 -23.17 3.35 -9.50
N ASP A 168 -22.10 2.56 -9.58
CA ASP A 168 -21.45 1.92 -8.44
C ASP A 168 -19.91 2.10 -8.44
N ASN A 169 -19.30 1.85 -7.28
CA ASN A 169 -17.85 1.77 -7.12
C ASN A 169 -17.41 0.31 -7.27
N ALA A 170 -16.43 0.04 -8.11
CA ALA A 170 -15.85 -1.30 -8.19
C ALA A 170 -14.33 -1.26 -8.30
N ALA A 171 -13.72 -2.34 -7.80
CA ALA A 171 -12.29 -2.56 -7.82
C ALA A 171 -11.98 -3.98 -8.27
N VAL A 172 -10.89 -4.16 -9.01
CA VAL A 172 -10.42 -5.46 -9.50
C VAL A 172 -9.24 -5.92 -8.67
N VAL A 173 -9.32 -7.13 -8.14
CA VAL A 173 -8.25 -7.73 -7.33
C VAL A 173 -7.05 -8.06 -8.21
N ILE A 174 -5.87 -7.65 -7.77
CA ILE A 174 -4.60 -7.81 -8.49
C ILE A 174 -3.55 -8.55 -7.65
N ASP A 175 -2.57 -9.12 -8.34
CA ASP A 175 -1.36 -9.70 -7.75
C ASP A 175 -0.30 -8.63 -7.40
N GLN A 176 0.91 -9.08 -7.07
CA GLN A 176 2.03 -8.20 -6.74
C GLN A 176 2.58 -7.42 -7.95
N GLU A 177 2.47 -8.02 -9.13
CA GLU A 177 2.97 -7.52 -10.42
C GLU A 177 1.97 -6.58 -11.12
N GLY A 178 0.71 -6.55 -10.66
CA GLY A 178 -0.36 -5.75 -11.23
C GLY A 178 -1.29 -6.51 -12.19
N ASN A 179 -1.18 -7.83 -12.29
CA ASN A 179 -2.09 -8.65 -13.08
C ASN A 179 -3.39 -8.94 -12.31
N PRO A 180 -4.55 -9.00 -12.99
CA PRO A 180 -5.80 -9.37 -12.34
C PRO A 180 -5.78 -10.83 -11.88
N LYS A 181 -6.30 -11.09 -10.67
CA LYS A 181 -6.47 -12.45 -10.13
C LYS A 181 -7.76 -13.16 -10.61
N GLY A 182 -8.61 -12.47 -11.36
CA GLY A 182 -9.89 -12.98 -11.86
C GLY A 182 -9.89 -13.18 -13.38
N MET A 183 -10.85 -13.98 -13.86
CA MET A 183 -10.99 -14.30 -15.29
C MET A 183 -11.76 -13.25 -16.08
N GLN A 184 -12.68 -12.52 -15.46
CA GLN A 184 -13.50 -11.51 -16.14
C GLN A 184 -13.85 -10.37 -15.18
N VAL A 185 -14.03 -9.17 -15.72
CA VAL A 185 -14.56 -8.03 -14.97
C VAL A 185 -16.03 -7.82 -15.33
N PHE A 186 -16.87 -7.60 -14.32
CA PHE A 186 -18.29 -7.34 -14.53
C PHE A 186 -18.57 -5.85 -14.72
N GLY A 187 -19.33 -5.54 -15.76
CA GLY A 187 -19.81 -4.18 -16.06
C GLY A 187 -18.78 -3.30 -16.78
N ALA A 188 -19.18 -2.05 -17.00
CA ALA A 188 -18.36 -1.08 -17.73
C ALA A 188 -17.17 -0.57 -16.89
N ILE A 189 -16.05 -0.31 -17.55
CA ILE A 189 -14.82 0.17 -16.92
C ILE A 189 -14.33 1.46 -17.59
N ALA A 190 -13.59 2.28 -16.84
CA ALA A 190 -12.94 3.49 -17.32
C ALA A 190 -11.76 3.20 -18.25
N ARG A 191 -11.72 3.84 -19.43
CA ARG A 191 -10.60 3.75 -20.39
C ARG A 191 -9.25 4.22 -19.81
N GLU A 192 -9.29 5.09 -18.80
CA GLU A 192 -8.16 5.69 -18.10
C GLU A 192 -7.20 4.65 -17.51
N LEU A 193 -7.69 3.44 -17.20
CA LEU A 193 -6.85 2.33 -16.75
C LEU A 193 -5.72 1.98 -17.73
N ARG A 194 -5.86 2.29 -19.04
CA ARG A 194 -4.77 2.12 -20.01
C ARG A 194 -3.58 3.05 -19.72
N GLN A 195 -3.83 4.26 -19.25
CA GLN A 195 -2.78 5.23 -18.91
C GLN A 195 -1.99 4.80 -17.66
N PHE A 196 -2.63 4.02 -16.79
CA PHE A 196 -2.02 3.48 -15.57
C PHE A 196 -1.41 2.08 -15.74
N ASN A 197 -1.16 1.64 -16.99
CA ASN A 197 -0.57 0.34 -17.34
C ASN A 197 -1.41 -0.90 -16.96
N PHE A 198 -2.73 -0.75 -16.77
CA PHE A 198 -3.62 -1.88 -16.47
C PHE A 198 -4.31 -2.46 -17.72
N THR A 199 -3.57 -2.61 -18.82
CA THR A 199 -4.10 -3.06 -20.12
C THR A 199 -4.78 -4.43 -20.04
N LYS A 200 -4.22 -5.37 -19.26
CA LYS A 200 -4.83 -6.69 -19.05
C LYS A 200 -6.22 -6.60 -18.44
N ILE A 201 -6.45 -5.67 -17.51
CA ILE A 201 -7.76 -5.47 -16.88
C ILE A 201 -8.77 -4.93 -17.90
N VAL A 202 -8.32 -4.00 -18.76
CA VAL A 202 -9.17 -3.42 -19.82
C VAL A 202 -9.57 -4.48 -20.85
N SER A 203 -8.70 -5.43 -21.18
CA SER A 203 -9.02 -6.53 -22.10
C SER A 203 -10.04 -7.53 -21.54
N LEU A 204 -10.15 -7.66 -20.22
CA LEU A 204 -11.13 -8.54 -19.56
C LEU A 204 -12.51 -7.89 -19.39
N ALA A 205 -12.65 -6.62 -19.78
CA ALA A 205 -13.87 -5.85 -19.60
C ALA A 205 -14.84 -6.05 -20.77
N PRO A 206 -16.15 -6.24 -20.51
CA PRO A 206 -17.15 -6.34 -21.57
C PRO A 206 -17.39 -5.00 -22.28
N LYS A 207 -17.20 -3.87 -21.58
CA LYS A 207 -17.40 -2.53 -22.12
C LYS A 207 -16.43 -1.53 -21.47
N VAL A 208 -15.83 -0.68 -22.29
CA VAL A 208 -14.91 0.38 -21.85
C VAL A 208 -15.52 1.71 -22.22
N LEU A 209 -15.71 2.59 -21.23
CA LEU A 209 -16.25 3.94 -21.38
C LEU A 209 -15.13 4.96 -21.38
#